data_AF-Q31BI9-F1
#
_entry.id   AF-Q31BI9-F1
#
_cell.length_a   1.000
_cell.length_b   1.000
_cell.length_c   1.000
_cell.angle_alpha   90.00
_cell.angle_beta   90.00
_cell.angle_gamma   90.00
#
_symmetry.space_group_name_H-M   'P 1'
#
loop_
_entity.id
_entity.type
_entity.pdbx_description
1 polymer ?
#
loop_
_entity_poly.entity_id
_entity_poly.type
_entity_poly.pdbx_seq_one_letter_code
_entity_poly.pdbx_strand_id
1 'polypeptide(L)' 'MYPNPFYLGWNQGWSFLFFLEGGIAKIEAKGFGISITTKIKKGESPLESADRLVSKEQRIRKSRYYSWLRYIKEKQRIN' A
#
# COMPACT_ATOMS: atom_id res chain seq x y z
N MET A 1 -5.04 21.24 12.54
CA MET A 1 -5.04 20.60 11.21
C MET A 1 -4.97 19.09 11.43
N TYR A 2 -5.98 18.31 11.02
CA TYR A 2 -5.95 16.86 11.25
C TYR A 2 -4.75 16.27 10.50
N PRO A 3 -3.86 15.51 11.15
CA PRO A 3 -2.74 14.87 10.47
C PRO A 3 -3.29 13.90 9.42
N ASN A 4 -2.73 13.94 8.22
CA ASN A 4 -3.16 13.07 7.12
C ASN A 4 -3.01 11.59 7.53
N PRO A 5 -4.09 10.80 7.61
CA PRO A 5 -4.01 9.38 7.98
C PRO A 5 -3.39 8.52 6.89
N PHE A 6 -3.26 9.02 5.66
CA PHE A 6 -2.69 8.33 4.51
C PHE A 6 -1.22 8.71 4.33
N TYR A 7 -0.39 8.36 5.32
CA TYR A 7 1.05 8.65 5.34
C TYR A 7 1.77 8.07 4.11
N LEU A 8 2.50 8.94 3.40
CA LEU A 8 3.31 8.63 2.21
C LEU A 8 4.79 8.54 2.63
N GLY A 9 5.14 7.54 3.44
CA GLY A 9 6.53 7.20 3.74
C GLY A 9 7.02 6.17 2.73
N TRP A 10 7.99 6.52 1.89
CA TRP A 10 8.54 5.62 0.87
C TRP A 10 9.96 5.14 1.23
N ASN A 11 10.27 3.90 0.83
CA ASN A 11 11.54 3.17 0.97
C ASN A 11 12.08 2.79 2.35
N GLN A 12 11.46 3.19 3.46
CA GLN A 12 11.88 2.74 4.79
C GLN A 12 10.66 2.25 5.57
N GLY A 13 10.65 0.96 5.95
CA GLY A 13 9.62 0.38 6.82
C GLY A 13 8.76 -0.73 6.23
N TRP A 14 9.12 -1.30 5.07
CA TRP A 14 8.54 -2.56 4.59
C TRP A 14 9.48 -3.73 4.89
N SER A 15 8.92 -4.81 5.42
CA SER A 15 9.55 -6.12 5.50
C SER A 15 8.78 -7.10 4.61
N PHE A 16 9.48 -8.04 3.99
CA PHE A 16 8.92 -8.97 3.02
C PHE A 16 9.07 -10.40 3.47
N LEU A 17 8.02 -11.21 3.28
CA LEU A 17 8.03 -12.64 3.51
C LEU A 17 7.54 -13.37 2.27
N PHE A 18 8.39 -14.21 1.70
CA PHE A 18 8.00 -15.17 0.67
C PHE A 18 7.48 -16.44 1.35
N PHE A 19 6.36 -16.97 0.88
CA PHE A 19 5.79 -18.20 1.44
C PHE A 19 4.94 -18.95 0.41
N LEU A 20 4.71 -20.23 0.68
CA LEU A 20 3.79 -21.08 -0.06
C LEU A 20 2.54 -21.31 0.78
N GLU A 21 1.36 -21.09 0.18
CA GLU A 21 0.08 -21.37 0.82
C GLU A 21 -0.83 -22.09 -0.19
N GLY A 22 -1.25 -23.31 0.13
CA GLY A 22 -2.06 -24.13 -0.77
C GLY A 22 -1.39 -24.42 -2.13
N GLY A 23 -0.07 -24.58 -2.15
CA GLY A 23 0.72 -24.78 -3.37
C GLY A 23 0.91 -23.53 -4.23
N ILE A 24 0.47 -22.35 -3.75
CA ILE A 24 0.60 -21.08 -4.48
C ILE A 24 1.70 -20.24 -3.83
N ALA A 25 2.68 -19.83 -4.63
CA ALA A 25 3.73 -18.91 -4.21
C ALA A 25 3.16 -17.50 -4.00
N LYS A 26 3.41 -16.95 -2.82
CA LYS A 26 2.94 -15.64 -2.39
C LYS A 26 4.07 -14.84 -1.78
N ILE A 27 3.88 -13.53 -1.78
CA ILE A 27 4.70 -12.60 -1.02
C ILE A 27 3.79 -11.74 -0.13
N GLU A 28 4.21 -11.57 1.10
CA GLU A 28 3.65 -10.63 2.07
C GLU A 28 4.56 -9.42 2.17
N ALA A 29 3.97 -8.23 2.27
CA ALA A 29 4.64 -7.00 2.68
C ALA A 29 4.00 -6.50 3.99
N LYS A 30 4.83 -6.27 5.02
CA LYS A 30 4.43 -5.74 6.32
C LYS A 30 5.10 -4.40 6.56
N GLY A 31 4.32 -3.38 6.94
CA GLY A 31 4.83 -2.03 7.14
C GLY A 31 3.72 -1.04 7.39
N PHE A 32 4.04 0.09 8.05
CA PHE A 32 3.08 1.17 8.31
C PHE A 32 1.78 0.71 8.99
N GLY A 33 1.89 -0.27 9.90
CA GLY A 33 0.74 -0.84 10.62
C GLY A 33 -0.18 -1.74 9.80
N ILE A 34 0.19 -2.10 8.56
CA ILE A 34 -0.59 -3.03 7.72
C ILE A 34 0.23 -4.22 7.23
N SER A 35 -0.48 -5.28 6.86
CA SER A 35 0.06 -6.44 6.16
C SER A 35 -0.78 -6.67 4.90
N ILE A 36 -0.11 -6.81 3.76
CA ILE A 36 -0.73 -7.05 2.46
C ILE A 36 -0.04 -8.22 1.77
N THR A 37 -0.78 -8.98 0.99
CA THR A 37 -0.26 -10.17 0.28
C THR A 37 -0.64 -10.15 -1.20
N THR A 38 0.22 -10.77 -2.02
CA THR A 38 -0.11 -11.04 -3.42
C THR A 38 0.50 -12.37 -3.87
N LYS A 39 -0.12 -12.97 -4.88
CA LYS A 39 0.46 -14.12 -5.57
C LYS A 39 1.63 -13.63 -6.43
N ILE A 40 2.65 -14.47 -6.54
CA ILE A 40 3.71 -14.29 -7.52
C ILE A 40 3.16 -14.76 -8.86
N LYS A 41 3.17 -13.89 -9.86
CA LYS A 41 2.67 -14.27 -11.19
C LYS A 41 3.70 -15.13 -11.91
N LYS A 42 3.23 -15.92 -12.88
CA LYS A 42 4.12 -16.70 -13.75
C LYS A 42 5.11 -15.75 -14.43
N GLY A 43 6.40 -16.02 -14.27
CA GLY A 43 7.48 -15.21 -14.84
C GLY A 43 7.92 -14.00 -13.99
N GLU A 44 7.24 -13.69 -12.88
CA GLU A 44 7.73 -12.70 -11.91
C GLU A 44 8.68 -13.36 -10.90
N SER A 45 9.74 -12.66 -10.56
CA SER A 45 10.54 -12.93 -9.36
C SER A 45 9.78 -12.50 -8.10
N PRO A 46 10.18 -13.01 -6.91
CA PRO A 46 9.66 -12.50 -5.64
C PRO A 46 9.85 -11.00 -5.47
N LEU A 47 10.98 -10.45 -5.94
CA LEU A 47 11.28 -9.02 -5.83
C LEU A 47 10.32 -8.18 -6.68
N GLU A 48 10.11 -8.54 -7.95
CA GLU A 48 9.14 -7.84 -8.82
C GLU A 48 7.72 -7.91 -8.25
N SER A 49 7.36 -9.03 -7.61
CA SER A 49 6.08 -9.20 -6.95
C SER A 49 5.93 -8.28 -5.72
N ALA A 50 6.99 -8.11 -4.93
CA ALA A 50 7.05 -7.16 -3.81
C ALA A 50 6.90 -5.72 -4.30
N ASP A 51 7.66 -5.32 -5.31
CA ASP A 51 7.62 -3.97 -5.87
C ASP A 51 6.24 -3.63 -6.42
N ARG A 52 5.62 -4.59 -7.14
CA ARG A 52 4.25 -4.45 -7.64
C ARG A 52 3.24 -4.31 -6.52
N LEU A 53 3.37 -5.11 -5.46
CA LEU A 53 2.49 -5.09 -4.30
C LEU A 53 2.54 -3.74 -3.59
N VAL A 54 3.74 -3.27 -3.24
CA VAL A 54 3.94 -1.97 -2.58
C VAL A 54 3.49 -0.83 -3.50
N SER A 55 3.84 -0.87 -4.78
CA SER A 55 3.40 0.16 -5.75
C SER A 55 1.88 0.26 -5.86
N LYS A 56 1.17 -0.88 -5.81
CA LYS A 56 -0.30 -0.90 -5.82
C LYS A 56 -0.87 -0.22 -4.58
N GLU A 57 -0.38 -0.58 -3.40
CA GLU A 57 -0.83 0.03 -2.13
C GLU A 57 -0.59 1.54 -2.11
N GLN A 58 0.54 1.98 -2.68
CA GLN A 58 0.90 3.41 -2.71
C GLN A 58 -0.03 4.21 -3.62
N ARG A 59 -0.45 3.64 -4.76
CA ARG A 59 -1.49 4.26 -5.60
C ARG A 59 -2.82 4.39 -4.84
N ILE A 60 -3.19 3.39 -4.05
CA ILE A 60 -4.42 3.43 -3.23
C ILE A 60 -4.33 4.52 -2.18
N ARG A 61 -3.23 4.58 -1.42
CA ARG A 61 -2.99 5.62 -0.41
C ARG A 61 -3.02 7.02 -1.01
N LYS A 62 -2.36 7.23 -2.15
CA LYS A 62 -2.36 8.52 -2.87
C LYS A 62 -3.78 8.92 -3.29
N SER A 63 -4.58 7.98 -3.81
CA SER A 63 -5.98 8.24 -4.18
C SER A 63 -6.84 8.65 -2.97
N ARG A 64 -6.69 7.94 -1.85
CA ARG A 64 -7.41 8.24 -0.60
C ARG A 64 -7.00 9.60 -0.03
N TYR A 65 -5.71 9.93 -0.07
CA TYR A 65 -5.20 11.23 0.31
C TYR A 65 -5.88 12.38 -0.43
N TYR A 66 -5.92 12.32 -1.77
CA TYR A 66 -6.58 13.38 -2.54
C TYR A 66 -8.09 13.44 -2.32
N SER A 67 -8.74 12.31 -2.09
CA SER A 67 -10.16 12.27 -1.76
C SER A 67 -10.44 12.95 -0.42
N TRP A 68 -9.60 12.72 0.58
CA TRP A 68 -9.68 13.36 1.89
C TRP A 68 -9.40 14.87 1.82
N LEU A 69 -8.41 15.30 1.02
CA LEU A 69 -8.16 16.73 0.80
C LEU A 69 -9.37 17.44 0.18
N ARG A 70 -10.07 16.80 -0.78
CA ARG A 70 -11.30 17.35 -1.36
C ARG A 70 -12.39 17.50 -0.30
N TYR A 71 -12.60 16.47 0.52
CA TYR A 71 -13.56 16.51 1.62
C TYR A 71 -13.29 17.67 2.60
N ILE A 72 -12.03 17.87 3.00
CA ILE A 72 -11.67 18.99 3.90
C ILE A 72 -11.97 20.34 3.26
N LYS A 73 -11.58 20.53 2.00
CA LYS A 73 -11.83 21.79 1.28
C LYS A 73 -13.33 22.09 1.18
N GLU A 74 -14.14 21.07 0.90
CA GLU A 74 -15.60 21.21 0.85
C GLU A 74 -16.16 21.61 2.22
N LYS A 75 -15.73 20.94 3.29
CA LYS A 75 -16.15 21.27 4.66
C LYS A 75 -15.77 22.70 5.06
N GLN A 76 -14.63 23.21 4.59
CA GLN A 76 -14.18 24.58 4.83
C GLN A 76 -14.95 25.64 4.03
N ARG A 77 -15.66 25.27 2.96
CA ARG A 77 -16.49 26.18 2.18
C ARG A 77 -17.91 26.34 2.74
N ILE A 78 -18.37 25.34 3.47
CA ILE A 78 -19.72 25.28 4.05
C ILE A 78 -19.76 25.93 5.45
N ASN A 79 -18.60 26.08 6.08
CA ASN A 79 -18.39 26.83 7.33
C ASN A 79 -17.89 28.24 7.03
#